data_AF-B9D137-F1
#
_entry.id   AF-B9D137-F1
#
_cell.length_a   1.000
_cell.length_b   1.000
_cell.length_c   1.000
_cell.angle_alpha   90.00
_cell.angle_beta   90.00
_cell.angle_gamma   90.00
#
_symmetry.space_group_name_H-M   'P 1'
#
loop_
_entity.id
_entity.type
_entity.pdbx_description
1 polymer ?
#
loop_
_entity_poly.entity_id
_entity_poly.type
_entity_poly.pdbx_seq_one_letter_code
_entity_poly.pdbx_strand_id
1 'polypeptide(L)' 'MNKNYNKFERAHDIMVELSRAPLPLEPAELGNISDRELGFLRSSIEMMADYLDSLGFDFRGHKEEVLMPIYEELERRQK' A
#
# COMPACT_ATOMS: atom_id res chain seq x y z
N MET A 1 -20.98 -4.26 27.43
CA MET A 1 -20.25 -5.13 26.48
C MET A 1 -18.76 -4.95 26.76
N ASN A 2 -18.11 -5.92 27.40
CA ASN A 2 -16.72 -5.79 27.86
C ASN A 2 -15.81 -6.07 26.66
N LYS A 3 -15.48 -5.04 25.90
CA LYS A 3 -14.62 -5.11 24.71
C LYS A 3 -13.14 -5.15 25.13
N ASN A 4 -12.74 -6.18 25.87
CA ASN A 4 -11.32 -6.55 25.97
C ASN A 4 -10.93 -7.18 24.63
N TYR A 5 -10.86 -6.37 23.57
CA TYR A 5 -10.31 -6.83 22.31
C TYR A 5 -8.89 -7.30 22.59
N ASN A 6 -8.60 -8.53 22.19
CA ASN A 6 -7.24 -9.00 22.19
C ASN A 6 -6.41 -8.02 21.35
N LYS A 7 -5.25 -7.58 21.86
CA LYS A 7 -4.35 -6.66 21.13
C LYS A 7 -4.06 -7.14 19.70
N PHE A 8 -4.05 -8.45 19.48
CA PHE A 8 -3.87 -9.07 18.16
C PHE A 8 -5.09 -8.91 17.25
N GLU A 9 -6.31 -9.06 17.79
CA GLU A 9 -7.56 -8.82 17.03
C GLU A 9 -7.70 -7.35 16.64
N ARG A 10 -7.41 -6.44 17.58
CA ARG A 10 -7.45 -4.99 17.30
C ARG A 10 -6.40 -4.59 16.26
N ALA A 11 -5.20 -5.16 16.33
CA ALA A 11 -4.18 -4.94 15.31
C ALA A 11 -4.66 -5.46 13.96
N HIS A 12 -5.23 -6.67 13.91
CA HIS A 12 -5.78 -7.23 12.69
C HIS A 12 -6.85 -6.33 12.04
N ASP A 13 -7.83 -5.86 12.82
CA ASP A 13 -8.90 -5.00 12.31
C ASP A 13 -8.34 -3.68 11.75
N ILE A 14 -7.38 -3.06 12.43
CA ILE A 14 -6.70 -1.84 11.95
C ILE A 14 -5.98 -2.12 10.62
N MET A 15 -5.30 -3.25 10.49
CA MET A 15 -4.60 -3.59 9.24
C MET A 15 -5.56 -3.86 8.09
N VAL A 16 -6.71 -4.48 8.35
CA VAL A 16 -7.77 -4.65 7.35
C VAL A 16 -8.33 -3.30 6.92
N GLU A 17 -8.56 -2.37 7.84
CA GLU A 17 -9.00 -1.01 7.50
C GLU A 17 -7.94 -0.26 6.66
N LEU A 18 -6.68 -0.32 7.07
CA LEU A 18 -5.57 0.31 6.35
C LEU A 18 -5.34 -0.29 4.97
N SER A 19 -5.54 -1.60 4.79
CA SER A 19 -5.42 -2.26 3.49
C SER A 19 -6.35 -1.63 2.45
N ARG A 20 -7.56 -1.23 2.88
CA ARG A 20 -8.60 -0.64 2.03
C ARG A 20 -8.48 0.88 1.90
N ALA A 21 -7.53 1.50 2.59
CA ALA A 21 -7.33 2.93 2.50
C ALA A 21 -6.77 3.28 1.11
N PRO A 22 -7.23 4.39 0.49
CA PRO A 22 -6.62 4.85 -0.75
C PRO A 22 -5.15 5.19 -0.52
N LEU A 23 -4.36 5.15 -1.59
CA LEU A 23 -3.01 5.67 -1.57
C LEU A 23 -3.01 7.12 -1.06
N PRO A 24 -1.95 7.57 -0.37
CA PRO A 24 -1.82 8.94 0.10
C PRO A 24 -1.64 9.96 -1.04
N LEU A 25 -1.67 9.51 -2.30
CA LEU A 25 -1.61 10.32 -3.51
C LEU A 25 -2.62 9.77 -4.52
N GLU A 26 -3.37 10.67 -5.12
CA GLU A 26 -4.21 10.36 -6.28
C GLU A 26 -3.31 10.04 -7.50
N PRO A 27 -3.75 9.18 -8.44
CA PRO A 27 -2.98 8.87 -9.65
C PRO A 27 -2.52 10.12 -10.43
N ALA A 28 -3.33 11.18 -10.44
CA ALA A 28 -3.00 12.45 -11.08
C ALA A 28 -1.85 13.20 -10.39
N GLU A 29 -1.62 12.95 -9.09
CA GLU A 29 -0.56 13.58 -8.31
C GLU A 29 0.79 12.87 -8.48
N LEU A 30 0.78 11.62 -8.95
CA LEU A 30 2.01 10.88 -9.27
C LEU A 30 2.84 11.59 -10.35
N GLY A 31 2.20 12.28 -11.30
CA GLY A 31 2.87 13.10 -12.30
C GLY A 31 3.63 14.31 -11.75
N ASN A 32 3.33 14.71 -10.51
CA ASN A 32 3.90 15.92 -9.88
C ASN A 32 5.10 15.63 -8.98
N ILE A 33 5.43 14.36 -8.72
CA ILE A 33 6.58 13.97 -7.91
C ILE A 33 7.78 13.59 -8.78
N SER A 34 8.99 13.79 -8.27
CA SER A 34 10.24 13.44 -8.98
C SER A 34 10.40 11.92 -9.17
N ASP A 35 11.24 11.51 -10.11
CA ASP A 35 11.54 10.07 -10.34
C ASP A 35 12.08 9.39 -9.08
N ARG A 36 12.88 10.14 -8.30
CA ARG A 36 13.40 9.66 -7.02
C ARG A 36 12.29 9.42 -6.01
N GLU A 37 11.35 10.35 -5.88
CA GLU A 37 10.20 10.21 -4.98
C GLU A 37 9.27 9.08 -5.41
N LEU A 38 9.02 8.95 -6.72
CA LEU A 38 8.21 7.87 -7.28
C LEU A 38 8.85 6.49 -7.02
N GLY A 39 10.17 6.37 -7.22
CA GLY A 39 10.91 5.15 -6.91
C GLY A 39 10.92 4.81 -5.41
N PHE A 40 10.99 5.83 -4.55
CA PHE A 40 10.92 5.66 -3.10
C PHE A 40 9.52 5.21 -2.65
N LEU A 41 8.46 5.81 -3.21
CA LEU A 41 7.07 5.45 -2.94
C LEU A 41 6.81 3.98 -3.31
N ARG A 42 7.22 3.57 -4.52
CA ARG A 42 7.13 2.18 -4.98
C ARG A 42 7.80 1.22 -3.99
N SER A 43 9.08 1.43 -3.68
CA SER A 43 9.86 0.55 -2.82
C SER A 43 9.26 0.46 -1.41
N SER A 44 8.72 1.58 -0.90
CA SER A 44 8.09 1.62 0.41
C SER A 44 6.81 0.80 0.46
N ILE A 45 5.95 0.91 -0.56
CA ILE A 45 4.71 0.12 -0.65
C ILE A 45 5.03 -1.36 -0.83
N GLU A 46 5.99 -1.71 -1.70
CA GLU A 46 6.44 -3.09 -1.88
C GLU A 46 6.90 -3.71 -0.54
N MET A 47 7.77 -3.00 0.20
CA MET A 47 8.26 -3.45 1.51
C MET A 47 7.13 -3.60 2.54
N MET A 48 6.18 -2.66 2.58
CA MET A 48 5.03 -2.74 3.49
C MET A 48 4.15 -3.95 3.14
N ALA A 49 3.80 -4.13 1.87
CA ALA A 49 2.99 -5.27 1.44
C ALA A 49 3.66 -6.61 1.78
N ASP A 50 4.97 -6.74 1.52
CA ASP A 50 5.73 -7.95 1.82
C ASP A 50 5.81 -8.23 3.33
N TYR A 51 5.96 -7.19 4.15
CA TYR A 51 5.94 -7.33 5.60
C TYR A 51 4.57 -7.82 6.10
N LEU A 52 3.48 -7.30 5.56
CA LEU A 52 2.13 -7.70 5.97
C LEU A 52 1.80 -9.13 5.55
N ASP A 53 2.20 -9.53 4.35
CA ASP A 53 2.08 -10.91 3.87
C ASP A 53 2.84 -11.87 4.80
N SER A 54 4.06 -11.49 5.24
CA SER A 54 4.86 -12.30 6.18
C SER A 54 4.20 -12.48 7.57
N LEU A 55 3.32 -11.56 7.95
CA LEU A 55 2.55 -11.63 9.19
C LEU A 55 1.25 -12.45 9.04
N GLY A 56 0.97 -12.98 7.85
CA GLY A 56 -0.22 -13.77 7.54
C GLY A 56 -1.45 -12.92 7.18
N PHE A 57 -1.27 -11.64 6.88
CA PHE A 57 -2.33 -10.83 6.29
C PHE A 57 -2.44 -11.13 4.80
N ASP A 58 -3.63 -11.58 4.38
CA ASP A 58 -3.89 -11.88 2.99
C ASP A 58 -4.08 -10.60 2.17
N PHE A 59 -3.01 -10.16 1.52
CA PHE A 59 -2.98 -9.03 0.59
C PHE A 59 -3.06 -9.48 -0.89
N ARG A 60 -3.49 -10.73 -1.17
CA ARG A 60 -3.50 -11.28 -2.54
C ARG A 60 -4.26 -10.35 -3.51
N GLY A 61 -3.55 -9.83 -4.51
CA GLY A 61 -4.08 -8.90 -5.51
C GLY A 61 -4.10 -7.43 -5.10
N HIS A 62 -4.07 -7.15 -3.80
CA HIS A 62 -4.12 -5.78 -3.30
C HIS A 62 -2.78 -5.04 -3.45
N LYS A 63 -1.67 -5.78 -3.34
CA LYS A 63 -0.33 -5.26 -3.66
C LYS A 63 -0.28 -4.77 -5.11
N GLU A 64 -0.76 -5.59 -6.05
CA GLU A 64 -0.79 -5.26 -7.47
C GLU A 64 -1.73 -4.09 -7.76
N GLU A 65 -2.92 -4.05 -7.16
CA GLU A 65 -3.87 -2.94 -7.30
C GLU A 65 -3.27 -1.61 -6.82
N VAL A 66 -2.62 -1.61 -5.66
CA VAL A 66 -2.00 -0.42 -5.08
C VAL A 66 -0.78 0.02 -5.89
N LEU A 67 0.01 -0.92 -6.44
CA LEU A 67 1.20 -0.56 -7.21
C LEU A 67 0.88 -0.20 -8.68
N MET A 68 -0.27 -0.59 -9.21
CA MET A 68 -0.63 -0.37 -10.62
C MET A 68 -0.47 1.09 -11.07
N PRO A 69 -1.00 2.10 -10.37
CA PRO A 69 -0.86 3.49 -10.80
C PRO A 69 0.60 3.97 -10.83
N ILE A 70 1.45 3.42 -9.96
CA ILE A 70 2.88 3.74 -9.91
C ILE A 70 3.62 3.09 -11.09
N TYR A 71 3.28 1.85 -11.43
CA TYR A 71 3.85 1.18 -12.60
C TYR A 71 3.45 1.88 -13.90
N GLU A 72 2.18 2.28 -14.05
CA GLU A 72 1.70 3.05 -15.19
C GLU A 72 2.46 4.38 -15.36
N GLU A 73 2.67 5.11 -14.26
CA GLU A 73 3.41 6.37 -14.28
C GLU A 73 4.89 6.16 -14.63
N LEU A 74 5.54 5.11 -14.10
CA LEU A 74 6.91 4.75 -14.45
C LEU A 74 7.05 4.41 -15.94
N GLU A 75 6.13 3.63 -16.50
CA GLU A 75 6.11 3.33 -17.93
C GLU A 75 5.89 4.57 -18.78
N ARG A 76 5.00 5.47 -18.35
CA ARG A 76 4.73 6.74 -19.04
C ARG A 76 5.98 7.61 -19.16
N ARG A 77 6.85 7.63 -18.14
CA ARG A 77 8.09 8.43 -18.13
C ARG A 77 9.21 7.83 -18.97
N GLN A 78 9.14 6.53 -19.26
CA GLN A 78 10.14 5.85 -20.10
C GLN A 78 9.86 5.96 -21.61
N LYS A 79 8.66 6.44 -21.99
CA LYS A 79 8.24 6.70 -23.37
C LYS A 79 8.46 8.16 -23.76
#